data_AF-A0A7C5JXJ5-F1
#
_entry.id   AF-A0A7C5JXJ5-F1
#
_cell.length_a   1.000
_cell.length_b   1.000
_cell.length_c   1.000
_cell.angle_alpha   90.00
_cell.angle_beta   90.00
_cell.angle_gamma   90.00
#
_symmetry.space_group_name_H-M   'P 1'
#
loop_
_entity.id
_entity.type
_entity.pdbx_description
1 polymer ?
#
loop_
_entity_poly.entity_id
_entity_poly.type
_entity_poly.pdbx_seq_one_letter_code
_entity_poly.pdbx_strand_id
1 'polypeptide(L)' 'MASSVHPNGYKTIEEALSVGVEAVERGDLRHGEAALSWVLKKDPSNTVAWIWLACCAPDDQARRECYRRAGET' A
#
# COMPACT_ATOMS: atom_id res chain seq x y z
N MET A 1 -6.09 9.53 17.78
CA MET A 1 -6.02 10.28 16.50
C MET A 1 -5.68 9.28 15.40
N ALA A 2 -6.68 8.63 14.82
CA ALA A 2 -6.51 7.76 13.65
C ALA A 2 -7.41 8.37 12.59
N SER A 3 -6.83 9.14 11.68
CA SER A 3 -7.58 9.88 10.66
C SER A 3 -8.28 8.88 9.74
N SER A 4 -9.59 8.77 9.91
CA SER A 4 -10.54 8.37 8.87
C SER A 4 -10.42 9.33 7.69
N VAL A 5 -9.47 9.10 6.80
CA VAL A 5 -9.62 9.48 5.39
C VAL A 5 -9.93 8.19 4.67
N HIS A 6 -11.21 7.85 4.55
CA HIS A 6 -11.71 6.98 3.49
C HIS A 6 -13.10 7.51 3.14
N PRO A 7 -13.28 8.37 2.13
CA PRO A 7 -14.47 8.27 1.32
C PRO A 7 -14.28 7.00 0.50
N ASN A 8 -15.00 5.94 0.87
CA ASN A 8 -15.04 4.67 0.16
C ASN A 8 -15.27 4.91 -1.35
N GLY A 9 -14.20 4.84 -2.15
CA GLY A 9 -14.25 5.13 -3.60
C GLY A 9 -13.53 4.10 -4.48
N TYR A 10 -12.80 3.14 -3.90
CA TYR A 10 -12.15 2.08 -4.68
C TYR A 10 -13.16 0.98 -4.99
N LYS A 11 -13.51 0.85 -6.26
CA LYS A 11 -14.49 -0.14 -6.74
C LYS A 11 -13.88 -1.54 -6.84
N THR A 12 -12.56 -1.62 -7.08
CA THR A 12 -11.79 -2.85 -7.23
C THR A 12 -10.43 -2.73 -6.56
N ILE A 13 -9.76 -3.88 -6.35
CA ILE A 13 -8.38 -3.95 -5.85
C ILE A 13 -7.43 -3.22 -6.81
N GLU A 14 -7.62 -3.39 -8.12
CA GLU A 14 -6.79 -2.77 -9.16
C GLU A 14 -6.87 -1.23 -9.11
N GLU A 15 -8.06 -0.67 -8.87
CA GLU A 15 -8.24 0.78 -8.72
C GLU A 15 -7.52 1.31 -7.47
N ALA A 16 -7.67 0.61 -6.33
CA ALA A 16 -6.95 0.98 -5.11
C ALA A 16 -5.43 0.87 -5.28
N LEU A 17 -4.97 -0.15 -6.01
CA LEU A 17 -3.56 -0.33 -6.32
C LEU A 17 -3.04 0.83 -7.17
N SER A 18 -3.70 1.14 -8.29
CA SER A 18 -3.31 2.27 -9.16
C SER A 18 -3.27 3.60 -8.41
N VAL A 19 -4.29 3.92 -7.60
CA VAL A 19 -4.29 5.15 -6.81
C VAL A 19 -3.20 5.15 -5.76
N GLY A 20 -2.92 4.00 -5.14
CA GLY A 20 -1.80 3.85 -4.23
C GLY A 20 -0.47 4.13 -4.91
N VAL A 21 -0.22 3.51 -6.07
CA VAL A 21 0.99 3.71 -6.88
C VAL A 21 1.16 5.18 -7.27
N GLU A 22 0.12 5.79 -7.84
CA GLU A 22 0.17 7.19 -8.27
C GLU A 22 0.46 8.14 -7.10
N ALA A 23 -0.13 7.89 -5.92
CA ALA A 23 0.16 8.66 -4.72
C ALA A 23 1.62 8.51 -4.28
N VAL A 24 2.19 7.30 -4.32
CA VAL A 24 3.62 7.08 -4.03
C VAL A 24 4.52 7.80 -5.04
N GLU A 25 4.20 7.72 -6.32
CA GLU A 25 4.96 8.40 -7.39
C GLU A 25 4.92 9.92 -7.26
N ARG A 26 3.82 10.49 -6.76
CA ARG A 26 3.69 11.93 -6.47
C ARG A 26 4.41 12.35 -5.18
N GLY A 27 4.97 11.41 -4.43
CA GLY A 27 5.62 11.64 -3.13
C GLY A 27 4.64 11.68 -1.95
N ASP A 28 3.36 11.44 -2.19
CA ASP A 28 2.30 11.35 -1.18
C ASP A 28 2.30 9.96 -0.51
N LEU A 29 3.40 9.61 0.17
CA LEU A 29 3.60 8.30 0.80
C LEU A 29 2.47 7.93 1.79
N ARG A 30 1.88 8.93 2.47
CA ARG A 30 0.75 8.74 3.38
C ARG A 30 -0.52 8.25 2.67
N HIS A 31 -0.83 8.82 1.50
CA HIS A 31 -1.97 8.37 0.71
C HIS A 31 -1.69 7.02 0.05
N GLY A 32 -0.46 6.84 -0.45
CA GLY A 32 0.00 5.57 -1.01
C GLY A 32 -0.15 4.42 0.00
N GLU A 33 0.39 4.60 1.21
CA GLU A 33 0.28 3.62 2.30
C GLU A 33 -1.19 3.28 2.61
N ALA A 34 -2.07 4.28 2.70
CA ALA A 34 -3.48 4.04 3.01
C ALA A 34 -4.19 3.22 1.92
N ALA A 35 -3.99 3.56 0.65
CA ALA A 35 -4.59 2.85 -0.48
C ALA A 35 -4.04 1.41 -0.62
N LEU A 36 -2.73 1.25 -0.50
CA LEU A 36 -2.06 -0.06 -0.56
C LEU A 36 -2.44 -0.95 0.65
N SER A 37 -2.59 -0.36 1.85
CA SER A 37 -3.10 -1.06 3.02
C SER A 37 -4.54 -1.55 2.82
N TRP A 38 -5.38 -0.79 2.09
CA TRP A 38 -6.72 -1.26 1.72
C TRP A 38 -6.68 -2.45 0.75
N VAL A 39 -5.78 -2.42 -0.25
CA VAL A 39 -5.54 -3.56 -1.14
C VAL A 39 -5.18 -4.80 -0.35
N LEU A 40 -4.20 -4.69 0.56
CA LEU A 40 -3.73 -5.81 1.38
C LEU A 40 -4.78 -6.36 2.34
N LYS A 41 -5.76 -5.55 2.77
CA LYS A 41 -6.91 -6.03 3.54
C LYS A 41 -7.86 -6.91 2.72
N LYS A 42 -7.93 -6.69 1.41
CA LYS A 42 -8.77 -7.47 0.49
C LYS A 42 -8.02 -8.68 -0.08
N ASP A 43 -6.77 -8.46 -0.45
CA ASP A 43 -5.88 -9.44 -1.04
C ASP A 43 -4.51 -9.36 -0.35
N PRO A 44 -4.35 -10.06 0.79
CA PRO A 44 -3.09 -10.04 1.54
C PRO A 44 -1.93 -10.72 0.80
N SER A 45 -2.24 -11.55 -0.20
CA SER A 45 -1.25 -12.16 -1.11
C SER A 45 -0.82 -11.23 -2.25
N ASN A 46 -1.28 -9.98 -2.28
CA ASN A 46 -0.92 -9.05 -3.33
C ASN A 46 0.54 -8.60 -3.20
N THR A 47 1.44 -9.30 -3.88
CA THR A 47 2.87 -9.00 -3.91
C THR A 47 3.13 -7.56 -4.35
N VAL A 48 2.38 -7.06 -5.34
CA VAL A 48 2.57 -5.70 -5.88
C VAL A 48 2.28 -4.65 -4.81
N ALA A 49 1.18 -4.80 -4.06
CA ALA A 49 0.84 -3.88 -2.99
C ALA A 49 1.91 -3.85 -1.89
N TRP A 50 2.47 -5.01 -1.51
CA TRP A 50 3.57 -5.09 -0.55
C TRP A 50 4.84 -4.40 -1.05
N ILE A 51 5.18 -4.55 -2.34
CA ILE A 51 6.36 -3.90 -2.94
C ILE A 51 6.21 -2.38 -2.89
N TRP A 52 5.04 -1.84 -3.25
CA TRP A 52 4.80 -0.40 -3.20
C TRP A 52 4.74 0.13 -1.77
N LEU A 53 4.18 -0.64 -0.83
CA LEU A 53 4.14 -0.27 0.59
C LEU A 53 5.55 -0.24 1.20
N ALA A 54 6.45 -1.09 0.69
CA ALA A 54 7.87 -1.01 1.00
C ALA A 54 8.49 0.31 0.52
N CYS A 55 8.10 0.82 -0.65
CA CYS A 55 8.59 2.12 -1.15
C CYS A 55 8.14 3.29 -0.25
N CYS A 56 6.96 3.19 0.37
CA CYS A 56 6.49 4.15 1.35
C CYS A 56 7.23 4.09 2.70
N ALA A 57 7.88 2.97 3.00
CA ALA A 57 8.48 2.75 4.31
C ALA A 57 9.69 3.67 4.50
N PRO A 58 9.70 4.53 5.53
CA PRO A 58 10.83 5.44 5.79
C PRO A 58 12.07 4.69 6.30
N ASP A 59 11.87 3.51 6.90
CA ASP A 59 12.91 2.72 7.52
C ASP A 59 13.26 1.47 6.71
N ASP A 60 14.55 1.20 6.63
CA ASP A 60 15.14 0.05 5.95
C ASP A 60 14.64 -1.29 6.54
N GLN A 61 14.30 -1.30 7.82
CA GLN A 61 13.73 -2.46 8.52
C GLN A 61 12.27 -2.71 8.10
N ALA A 62 11.44 -1.65 8.06
CA ALA A 62 10.05 -1.75 7.62
C ALA A 62 9.97 -2.15 6.13
N ARG A 63 10.91 -1.66 5.33
CA ARG A 63 11.05 -2.04 3.92
C ARG A 63 11.37 -3.53 3.75
N ARG A 64 12.31 -4.06 4.55
CA ARG A 64 12.65 -5.49 4.56
C ARG A 64 11.50 -6.38 4.99
N GLU A 65 10.71 -5.98 5.98
CA GLU A 65 9.50 -6.71 6.41
C GLU A 65 8.47 -6.80 5.27
N CYS A 66 8.28 -5.71 4.52
CA CYS A 66 7.39 -5.70 3.36
C CYS A 66 7.87 -6.66 2.26
N TYR A 67 9.16 -6.66 1.93
CA TYR A 67 9.71 -7.60 0.95
C TYR A 67 9.67 -9.05 1.42
N ARG A 68 9.87 -9.30 2.72
CA ARG A 68 9.71 -10.64 3.29
C ARG A 68 8.31 -11.17 3.01
N ARG A 69 7.28 -10.43 3.41
CA ARG A 69 5.87 -10.82 3.20
C ARG A 69 5.50 -10.97 1.72
N ALA A 70 6.08 -10.13 0.86
CA ALA A 70 5.90 -10.25 -0.59
C ALA A 70 6.45 -11.57 -1.17
N GLY A 71 7.51 -12.11 -0.57
CA GLY A 71 8.19 -13.33 -1.03
C GLY A 71 7.77 -14.63 -0.35
N GLU A 72 6.95 -14.58 0.73
CA GLU A 72 6.46 -15.79 1.44
C GLU A 72 5.11 -16.31 0.89
N THR A 73 4.83 -16.12 -0.40
CA THR A 73 3.72 -16.78 -1.14
C THR A 73 4.18 -18.13 -1.68
#